data_AF-A0A354GEX7-F1
#
_entry.id   AF-A0A354GEX7-F1
#
_cell.length_a   1.000
_cell.length_b   1.000
_cell.length_c   1.000
_cell.angle_alpha   90.00
_cell.angle_beta   90.00
_cell.angle_gamma   90.00
#
_symmetry.space_group_name_H-M   'P 1'
#
loop_
_entity.id
_entity.type
_entity.pdbx_description
1 polymer ?
#
loop_
_entity_poly.entity_id
_entity_poly.type
_entity_poly.pdbx_seq_one_letter_code
_entity_poly.pdbx_strand_id
1 'polypeptide(L)'
;AKDYVKIVERKAGNITGMGIRYGEHGIEGTRIHDFKVNKGSEVKRLYTLLDYTKFTMLYFGNDSVDLVMPTYVNFIQIHSENLKEAYWTDYDQYENQVIIVRPDSYIESAGKASEAALLLKSCVRKYSKVEHSILVS
;
A
#
# COMPACT_ATOMS: atom_id res chain seq x y z
N ALA A 1 -1.85 39.39 0.41
CA ALA A 1 -2.42 38.82 1.65
C ALA A 1 -2.24 37.31 1.60
N LYS A 2 -1.23 36.78 2.30
CA LYS A 2 -0.79 35.39 2.30
C LYS A 2 -0.81 34.88 3.76
N ASP A 3 -1.97 34.52 4.29
CA ASP A 3 -2.07 34.20 5.72
C ASP A 3 -3.12 33.11 6.06
N TYR A 4 -2.94 31.87 5.60
CA TYR A 4 -3.80 30.76 6.07
C TYR A 4 -3.16 29.35 6.20
N VAL A 5 -1.84 29.17 6.03
CA VAL A 5 -1.23 27.81 6.04
C VAL A 5 -0.29 27.54 7.22
N LYS A 6 -0.32 28.36 8.27
CA LYS A 6 0.52 28.13 9.47
C LYS A 6 -0.27 28.12 10.78
N ILE A 7 -1.47 27.52 10.74
CA ILE A 7 -2.25 27.27 11.95
C ILE A 7 -2.39 25.76 12.13
N VAL A 8 -1.46 25.25 12.95
CA VAL A 8 -1.65 24.11 13.86
C VAL A 8 -1.31 22.72 13.30
N GLU A 9 -0.07 22.61 12.81
CA GLU A 9 0.82 21.45 12.95
C GLU A 9 1.19 21.13 14.43
N ARG A 10 0.30 21.37 15.41
CA ARG A 10 0.65 21.28 16.85
C ARG A 10 -0.37 20.57 17.74
N LYS A 11 -1.37 19.89 17.17
CA LYS A 11 -2.37 19.12 17.94
C LYS A 11 -2.70 17.70 17.42
N ALA A 12 -1.94 17.16 16.46
CA ALA A 12 -2.03 15.74 16.08
C ALA A 12 -0.82 14.92 16.58
N GLY A 13 -0.08 15.46 17.56
CA GLY A 13 1.08 14.81 18.17
C GLY A 13 0.73 13.78 19.24
N ASN A 14 -0.55 13.51 19.52
CA ASN A 14 -0.98 12.49 20.47
C ASN A 14 -2.38 12.00 20.07
N ILE A 15 -2.59 10.68 20.18
CA ILE A 15 -3.85 9.93 19.92
C ILE A 15 -4.03 9.45 18.46
N THR A 16 -3.23 8.47 18.04
CA THR A 16 -3.72 7.11 17.70
C THR A 16 -2.53 6.15 17.70
N GLY A 17 -2.68 5.03 18.40
CA GLY A 17 -1.60 4.07 18.63
C GLY A 17 -1.15 3.36 17.35
N MET A 18 0.17 3.43 17.12
CA MET A 18 0.95 2.53 16.26
C MET A 18 0.70 2.63 14.76
N GLY A 19 1.06 3.78 14.16
CA GLY A 19 1.58 3.83 12.80
C GLY A 19 3.11 3.91 12.89
N ILE A 20 3.82 2.93 12.34
CA ILE A 20 5.28 2.99 12.22
C ILE A 20 5.57 4.10 11.19
N ARG A 21 5.90 5.29 11.68
CA ARG A 21 6.37 6.42 10.86
C ARG A 21 7.88 6.34 10.73
N TYR A 22 8.36 5.92 9.57
CA TYR A 22 9.73 6.21 9.13
C TYR A 22 9.66 6.90 7.76
N GLY A 23 9.98 8.19 7.74
CA GLY A 23 10.06 9.00 6.52
C GLY A 23 9.23 10.28 6.64
N GLU A 24 9.91 11.40 6.87
CA GLU A 24 9.34 12.74 6.76
C GLU A 24 8.82 12.93 5.32
N HIS A 25 7.50 13.13 5.15
CA HIS A 25 6.75 13.15 3.88
C HIS A 25 6.41 11.78 3.26
N GLY A 26 5.76 10.90 4.02
CA GLY A 26 5.23 9.63 3.50
C GLY A 26 4.19 9.82 2.37
N ILE A 27 4.21 8.91 1.40
CA ILE A 27 3.23 8.81 0.29
C ILE A 27 1.83 8.35 0.76
N GLU A 28 1.69 8.03 2.04
CA GLU A 28 0.42 7.64 2.67
C GLU A 28 -0.64 8.73 2.49
N GLY A 29 -1.87 8.33 2.16
CA GLY A 29 -2.96 9.25 1.86
C GLY A 29 -2.88 9.91 0.48
N THR A 30 -1.86 9.63 -0.33
CA THR A 30 -1.82 10.00 -1.75
C THR A 30 -2.36 8.88 -2.63
N ARG A 31 -2.71 9.20 -3.87
CA ARG A 31 -3.15 8.20 -4.84
C ARG A 31 -1.94 7.45 -5.40
N ILE A 32 -2.00 6.12 -5.45
CA ILE A 32 -0.93 5.32 -6.05
C ILE A 32 -0.70 5.75 -7.49
N HIS A 33 0.56 5.85 -7.90
CA HIS A 33 0.89 6.23 -9.28
C HIS A 33 0.44 5.14 -10.25
N ASP A 34 -0.10 5.55 -11.39
CA ASP A 34 -0.47 4.62 -12.45
C ASP A 34 0.68 4.52 -13.47
N PHE A 35 1.25 3.33 -13.58
CA PHE A 35 2.38 3.02 -14.46
C PHE A 35 2.16 1.69 -15.17
N LYS A 36 3.07 1.33 -16.09
CA LYS A 36 2.99 0.09 -16.86
C LYS A 36 3.50 -1.09 -16.05
N VAL A 37 2.74 -2.17 -16.05
CA VAL A 37 3.12 -3.46 -15.47
C VAL A 37 3.06 -4.50 -16.58
N ASN A 38 4.17 -5.21 -16.78
CA ASN A 38 4.35 -6.18 -17.85
C ASN A 38 4.21 -7.60 -17.28
N LYS A 39 3.67 -8.53 -18.07
CA LYS A 39 3.69 -9.97 -17.79
C LYS A 39 3.68 -10.75 -19.11
N GLY A 40 4.77 -11.47 -19.41
CA GLY A 40 4.94 -12.10 -20.71
C GLY A 40 4.88 -11.08 -21.85
N SER A 41 3.94 -11.24 -22.77
CA SER A 41 3.66 -10.28 -23.86
C SER A 41 2.60 -9.23 -23.52
N GLU A 42 1.97 -9.33 -22.34
CA GLU A 42 0.91 -8.41 -21.92
C GLU A 42 1.51 -7.18 -21.23
N VAL A 43 0.96 -6.00 -21.55
CA VAL A 43 1.23 -4.75 -20.86
C VAL A 43 -0.08 -4.23 -20.28
N LYS A 44 -0.13 -4.05 -18.96
CA LYS A 44 -1.28 -3.53 -18.21
C LYS A 44 -0.92 -2.23 -17.50
N ARG A 45 -1.93 -1.47 -17.13
CA ARG A 45 -1.77 -0.33 -16.20
C ARG A 45 -1.96 -0.84 -14.78
N LEU A 46 -1.24 -0.30 -13.80
CA LEU A 46 -1.37 -0.74 -12.40
C LEU A 46 -2.85 -0.68 -11.96
N TYR A 47 -3.57 0.38 -12.33
CA TYR A 47 -4.99 0.52 -12.00
C TYR A 47 -5.87 -0.63 -12.50
N THR A 48 -5.54 -1.26 -13.63
CA THR A 48 -6.30 -2.42 -14.11
C THR A 48 -6.05 -3.70 -13.31
N LEU A 49 -5.00 -3.74 -12.49
CA LEU A 49 -4.66 -4.88 -11.63
C LEU A 49 -5.32 -4.77 -10.25
N LEU A 50 -5.77 -3.59 -9.85
CA LEU A 50 -6.36 -3.37 -8.53
C LEU A 50 -7.77 -3.97 -8.47
N ASP A 51 -8.07 -4.64 -7.35
CA ASP A 51 -9.44 -4.99 -6.98
C ASP A 51 -10.03 -3.83 -6.18
N TYR A 52 -10.90 -3.03 -6.82
CA TYR A 52 -11.55 -1.87 -6.22
C TYR A 52 -12.60 -2.21 -5.15
N THR A 53 -12.71 -3.48 -4.75
CA THR A 53 -13.54 -3.93 -3.62
C THR A 53 -12.71 -4.34 -2.41
N LYS A 54 -11.38 -4.44 -2.55
CA LYS A 54 -10.47 -4.97 -1.53
C LYS A 54 -9.27 -4.06 -1.33
N PHE A 55 -8.60 -4.23 -0.20
CA PHE A 55 -7.24 -3.71 -0.09
C PHE A 55 -6.34 -4.49 -1.04
N THR A 56 -5.33 -3.84 -1.62
CA THR A 56 -4.31 -4.50 -2.44
C THR A 56 -2.94 -4.25 -1.82
N MET A 57 -2.24 -5.31 -1.46
CA MET A 57 -0.86 -5.28 -1.04
C MET A 57 0.03 -5.45 -2.27
N LEU A 58 0.69 -4.37 -2.67
CA LEU A 58 1.68 -4.34 -3.73
C LEU A 58 3.07 -4.58 -3.12
N TYR A 59 3.73 -5.65 -3.52
CA TYR A 59 5.10 -5.95 -3.09
C TYR A 59 6.07 -5.74 -4.25
N PHE A 60 6.93 -4.74 -4.13
CA PHE A 60 7.95 -4.42 -5.12
C PHE A 60 9.28 -5.00 -4.70
N GLY A 61 9.62 -6.16 -5.26
CA GLY A 61 10.85 -6.86 -4.90
C GLY A 61 10.92 -8.26 -5.50
N ASN A 62 12.14 -8.81 -5.50
CA ASN A 62 12.42 -10.10 -6.12
C ASN A 62 12.37 -11.27 -5.14
N ASP A 63 12.35 -10.99 -3.83
CA ASP A 63 12.26 -12.01 -2.81
C ASP A 63 10.88 -12.68 -2.78
N SER A 64 10.86 -13.98 -2.49
CA SER A 64 9.62 -14.69 -2.22
C SER A 64 9.02 -14.22 -0.89
N VAL A 65 7.74 -13.86 -0.90
CA VAL A 65 7.01 -13.45 0.30
C VAL A 65 6.03 -14.54 0.69
N ASP A 66 6.28 -15.18 1.84
CA ASP A 66 5.35 -16.14 2.43
C ASP A 66 4.51 -15.46 3.50
N LEU A 67 3.35 -14.94 3.09
CA LEU A 67 2.40 -14.26 3.96
C LEU A 67 0.99 -14.79 3.70
N VAL A 68 0.31 -15.15 4.80
CA VAL A 68 -1.11 -15.53 4.74
C VAL A 68 -1.95 -14.26 4.61
N MET A 69 -2.60 -14.10 3.46
CA MET A 69 -3.45 -12.94 3.19
C MET A 69 -4.87 -13.13 3.74
N PRO A 70 -5.42 -12.13 4.44
CA PRO A 70 -6.85 -12.07 4.73
C PRO A 70 -7.69 -12.02 3.44
N THR A 71 -8.94 -12.47 3.49
CA THR A 71 -9.84 -12.54 2.32
C THR A 71 -10.16 -11.18 1.69
N TYR A 72 -10.05 -10.10 2.46
CA TYR A 72 -10.26 -8.71 2.05
C TYR A 72 -8.97 -7.99 1.60
N VAL A 73 -7.85 -8.70 1.51
CA VAL A 73 -6.57 -8.19 1.00
C VAL A 73 -6.14 -9.03 -0.20
N ASN A 74 -6.04 -8.40 -1.36
CA ASN A 74 -5.42 -8.97 -2.55
C ASN A 74 -3.90 -8.78 -2.49
N PHE A 75 -3.11 -9.71 -3.01
CA PHE A 75 -1.65 -9.62 -3.07
C PHE A 75 -1.17 -9.63 -4.51
N ILE A 76 -0.29 -8.67 -4.84
CA ILE A 76 0.34 -8.57 -6.15
C ILE A 76 1.82 -8.29 -5.93
N GLN A 77 2.65 -9.24 -6.35
CA GLN A 77 4.09 -9.04 -6.43
C GLN A 77 4.46 -8.45 -7.79
N ILE A 78 5.27 -7.39 -7.80
CA ILE A 78 5.79 -6.72 -8.99
C ILE A 78 7.31 -6.69 -8.89
N HIS A 79 7.98 -7.30 -9.85
CA HIS A 79 9.44 -7.38 -9.91
C HIS A 79 10.04 -6.16 -10.62
N SER A 80 11.29 -5.83 -10.29
CA SER A 80 12.07 -4.85 -11.05
C SER A 80 12.75 -5.48 -12.28
N GLU A 81 12.84 -6.81 -12.31
CA GLU A 81 13.46 -7.56 -13.39
C GLU A 81 12.42 -8.11 -14.38
N ASN A 82 12.79 -8.19 -15.66
CA ASN A 82 11.93 -8.75 -16.70
C ASN A 82 11.78 -10.27 -16.55
N LEU A 83 10.79 -10.66 -15.75
CA LEU A 83 10.40 -12.04 -15.53
C LEU A 83 9.20 -12.38 -16.42
N LYS A 84 9.35 -13.37 -17.31
CA LYS A 84 8.30 -13.75 -18.27
C LYS A 84 6.99 -14.19 -17.60
N GLU A 85 7.08 -14.91 -16.49
CA GLU A 85 5.93 -15.53 -15.81
C GLU A 85 5.35 -14.70 -14.65
N ALA A 86 5.96 -13.55 -14.33
CA ALA A 86 5.57 -12.70 -13.21
C ALA A 86 5.29 -11.26 -13.67
N TYR A 87 4.62 -10.49 -12.82
CA TYR A 87 4.46 -9.06 -13.07
C TYR A 87 5.79 -8.34 -12.84
N TRP A 88 6.16 -7.45 -13.74
CA TRP A 88 7.35 -6.62 -13.57
C TRP A 88 7.16 -5.22 -14.14
N THR A 89 8.00 -4.28 -13.72
CA THR A 89 7.97 -2.89 -14.18
C THR A 89 9.37 -2.29 -14.25
N ASP A 90 9.57 -1.35 -15.17
CA ASP A 90 10.73 -0.45 -15.23
C ASP A 90 10.52 0.81 -14.37
N TYR A 91 9.40 0.88 -13.64
CA TYR A 91 9.06 1.97 -12.74
C TYR A 91 9.75 1.82 -11.38
N ASP A 92 10.69 2.71 -11.09
CA ASP A 92 11.62 2.63 -9.96
C ASP A 92 11.14 3.31 -8.66
N GLN A 93 10.12 4.17 -8.71
CA GLN A 93 9.72 4.98 -7.54
C GLN A 93 9.23 4.15 -6.34
N TYR A 94 8.81 2.92 -6.57
CA TYR A 94 8.38 1.97 -5.54
C TYR A 94 9.34 0.79 -5.36
N GLU A 95 10.52 0.83 -5.95
CA GLU A 95 11.49 -0.26 -5.84
C GLU A 95 11.80 -0.58 -4.36
N ASN A 96 11.84 -1.88 -4.03
CA ASN A 96 12.10 -2.40 -2.68
C ASN A 96 11.12 -1.91 -1.61
N GLN A 97 9.90 -1.54 -2.01
CA GLN A 97 8.84 -1.13 -1.11
C GLN A 97 7.68 -2.13 -1.09
N VAL A 98 6.91 -2.05 -0.02
CA VAL A 98 5.61 -2.69 0.09
C VAL A 98 4.58 -1.63 0.38
N ILE A 99 3.49 -1.65 -0.37
CA ILE A 99 2.47 -0.62 -0.34
C ILE A 99 1.11 -1.28 -0.20
N ILE A 100 0.35 -0.86 0.81
CA ILE A 100 -1.05 -1.25 0.96
C ILE A 100 -1.90 -0.15 0.34
N VAL A 101 -2.70 -0.52 -0.64
CA VAL A 101 -3.60 0.37 -1.39
C VAL A 101 -5.03 0.06 -0.99
N ARG A 102 -5.82 1.09 -0.73
CA ARG A 102 -7.25 1.00 -0.43
C ARG A 102 -8.06 0.72 -1.71
N PRO A 103 -9.32 0.25 -1.58
CA PRO A 103 -10.23 0.10 -2.72
C PRO A 103 -10.40 1.36 -3.59
N ASP A 104 -10.20 2.56 -3.05
CA ASP A 104 -10.29 3.84 -3.79
C ASP A 104 -8.96 4.30 -4.44
N SER A 105 -7.97 3.41 -4.53
CA SER A 105 -6.62 3.65 -5.08
C SER A 105 -5.72 4.59 -4.28
N TYR A 106 -6.09 4.95 -3.06
CA TYR A 106 -5.20 5.69 -2.16
C TYR A 106 -4.30 4.77 -1.37
N ILE A 107 -3.08 5.23 -1.10
CA ILE A 107 -2.10 4.51 -0.29
C ILE A 107 -2.54 4.59 1.18
N GLU A 108 -2.80 3.42 1.75
CA GLU A 108 -3.11 3.26 3.17
C GLU A 108 -1.84 3.31 4.01
N SER A 109 -0.82 2.54 3.61
CA SER A 109 0.48 2.52 4.25
C SER A 109 1.57 2.12 3.26
N ALA A 110 2.79 2.57 3.51
CA ALA A 110 3.96 2.20 2.72
C ALA A 110 5.16 1.93 3.64
N GLY A 111 6.03 1.02 3.22
CA GLY A 111 7.22 0.64 3.96
C GLY A 111 8.22 -0.09 3.07
N LYS A 112 9.31 -0.56 3.65
CA LYS A 112 10.29 -1.39 2.93
C LYS A 112 9.71 -2.77 2.66
N ALA A 113 10.18 -3.44 1.61
CA ALA A 113 9.84 -4.82 1.30
C ALA A 113 10.03 -5.76 2.53
N SER A 114 11.10 -5.57 3.30
CA SER A 114 11.37 -6.33 4.53
C SER A 114 10.34 -6.12 5.66
N GLU A 115 9.50 -5.08 5.57
CA GLU A 115 8.48 -4.73 6.55
C GLU A 115 7.08 -5.25 6.16
N ALA A 116 6.97 -6.03 5.07
CA ALA A 116 5.70 -6.55 4.54
C ALA A 116 4.80 -7.20 5.60
N ALA A 117 5.37 -8.07 6.44
CA ALA A 117 4.63 -8.73 7.52
C ALA A 117 4.10 -7.76 8.57
N LEU A 118 4.87 -6.70 8.89
CA LEU A 118 4.49 -5.69 9.87
C LEU A 118 3.38 -4.79 9.34
N LEU A 119 3.46 -4.40 8.07
CA LEU A 119 2.44 -3.59 7.41
C LEU A 119 1.11 -4.36 7.31
N LEU A 120 1.17 -5.63 6.89
CA LEU A 120 -0.02 -6.48 6.81
C LEU A 120 -0.68 -6.64 8.19
N LYS A 121 0.10 -6.95 9.25
CA LYS A 121 -0.41 -7.06 10.63
C LYS A 121 -1.07 -5.76 11.10
N SER A 122 -0.50 -4.62 10.76
CA SER A 122 -1.03 -3.31 11.14
C SER A 122 -2.34 -3.01 10.43
N CYS A 123 -2.42 -3.31 9.13
CA CYS A 123 -3.65 -3.21 8.34
C CYS A 123 -4.74 -4.12 8.92
N VAL A 124 -4.44 -5.40 9.16
CA VAL A 124 -5.39 -6.34 9.77
C VAL A 124 -5.90 -5.82 11.09
N ARG A 125 -5.00 -5.45 12.01
CA ARG A 125 -5.41 -4.92 13.33
C ARG A 125 -6.30 -3.68 13.24
N LYS A 126 -6.04 -2.79 12.26
CA LYS A 126 -6.82 -1.57 12.05
C LYS A 126 -8.24 -1.88 11.57
N TYR A 127 -8.37 -2.80 10.60
CA TYR A 127 -9.64 -3.05 9.92
C TYR A 127 -10.45 -4.23 10.49
N SER A 128 -9.84 -5.19 11.19
CA SER A 128 -10.57 -6.25 11.91
C SER A 128 -11.40 -5.71 13.08
N LYS A 129 -11.03 -4.56 13.66
CA LYS A 129 -11.85 -3.90 14.68
C LYS A 129 -13.09 -3.23 14.11
N VAL A 130 -13.07 -2.86 12.84
CA VAL A 130 -14.16 -2.14 12.17
C VAL A 130 -15.33 -3.07 11.84
N GLU A 131 -15.06 -4.33 11.49
CA GLU A 131 -16.11 -5.34 11.25
C GLU A 131 -16.95 -5.62 12.50
N HIS A 132 -16.34 -5.62 13.69
CA HIS A 132 -17.10 -5.83 14.94
C HIS A 132 -17.97 -4.63 15.32
N SER A 133 -17.65 -3.41 14.89
CA SER A 133 -18.48 -2.22 15.18
C SER A 133 -19.68 -2.04 14.24
N ILE A 134 -19.67 -2.67 13.05
CA ILE A 134 -20.75 -2.56 12.06
C ILE A 134 -21.84 -3.63 12.26
N LEU A 135 -21.53 -4.73 12.96
CA LEU A 135 -22.49 -5.81 13.26
C LEU A 135 -23.34 -5.59 14.52
N VAL A 136 -23.22 -4.44 15.20
CA VAL A 136 -23.95 -4.13 16.46
C VAL A 136 -24.80 -2.85 16.35
N SER A 137 -25.23 -2.50 15.14
CA SER A 137 -26.15 -1.36 14.91
C SER A 137 -27.42 -1.80 14.22
#